data_AF-A0A8H7XQF3-F1
#
_entry.id   AF-A0A8H7XQF3-F1
#
_cell.length_a   1.000
_cell.length_b   1.000
_cell.length_c   1.000
_cell.angle_alpha   90.00
_cell.angle_beta   90.00
_cell.angle_gamma   90.00
#
_symmetry.space_group_name_H-M   'P 1'
#
loop_
_entity.id
_entity.type
_entity.pdbx_description
1 polymer ?
#
loop_
_entity_poly.entity_id
_entity_poly.type
_entity_poly.pdbx_seq_one_letter_code
_entity_poly.pdbx_strand_id
1 'polypeptide(L)'
;MQLTIERIHLRDDLLQQDIPLKELHCYSLPFGLLGFISHVLTYYTIACLWFGRKPLWPFSKIANSKFDIILGSLGVSLCIIMSIVTMIKCKNTWQLLVIAVWKLSMSLLSGMTALHVAILVINNPDDDIQLKSKTSAWWLVLYIPGMVAGMIGLMSLVVKVTDRSETVLGLTIAFYSVVGASLVVGIISMILTCYLGSGESGKVAATGFLVTIALFIVLSAFYSDWCLGIMLDNLLGTPSSDNSGFYWTYFIAKRLTMFSL
;
A
#
# COMPACT_ATOMS: atom_id res chain seq x y z
N MET A 1 15.13 -8.59 -44.73
CA MET A 1 15.05 -9.23 -43.40
C MET A 1 16.03 -8.62 -42.40
N GLN A 2 17.31 -8.39 -42.74
CA GLN A 2 18.28 -7.67 -41.87
C GLN A 2 17.82 -6.27 -41.42
N LEU A 3 17.25 -5.46 -42.33
CA LEU A 3 16.72 -4.12 -42.02
C LEU A 3 15.57 -4.10 -41.00
N THR A 4 14.89 -5.22 -40.78
CA THR A 4 13.81 -5.34 -39.81
C THR A 4 14.35 -5.67 -38.42
N ILE A 5 15.39 -6.52 -38.36
CA ILE A 5 16.06 -6.92 -37.11
C ILE A 5 16.82 -5.73 -36.50
N GLU A 6 17.53 -4.96 -37.33
CA GLU A 6 18.28 -3.78 -36.88
C GLU A 6 17.34 -2.68 -36.35
N ARG A 7 16.14 -2.54 -36.94
CA ARG A 7 15.12 -1.58 -36.49
C ARG A 7 14.42 -2.02 -35.20
N ILE A 8 14.36 -3.33 -34.92
CA ILE A 8 13.87 -3.87 -33.64
C ILE A 8 14.92 -3.63 -32.56
N HIS A 9 16.20 -3.93 -32.84
CA HIS A 9 17.28 -3.72 -31.88
C HIS A 9 17.47 -2.24 -31.52
N LEU A 10 17.42 -1.34 -32.51
CA LEU A 10 17.51 0.11 -32.27
C LEU A 10 16.30 0.65 -31.50
N ARG A 11 15.11 0.04 -31.66
CA ARG A 11 13.91 0.39 -30.91
C ARG A 11 13.99 -0.10 -29.47
N ASP A 12 14.58 -1.27 -29.25
CA ASP A 12 14.83 -1.81 -27.91
C ASP A 12 15.90 -0.99 -27.18
N ASP A 13 17.00 -0.60 -27.85
CA ASP A 13 18.03 0.26 -27.27
C ASP A 13 17.51 1.68 -26.94
N LEU A 14 16.59 2.22 -27.75
CA LEU A 14 15.93 3.50 -27.46
C LEU A 14 14.83 3.40 -26.38
N LEU A 15 14.23 2.22 -26.18
CA LEU A 15 13.28 1.96 -25.07
C LEU A 15 13.99 1.57 -23.77
N GLN A 16 15.23 1.10 -23.89
CA GLN A 16 16.21 0.92 -22.84
C GLN A 16 16.98 2.22 -22.57
N GLN A 17 16.33 3.36 -22.83
CA GLN A 17 16.70 4.62 -22.23
C GLN A 17 16.68 4.40 -20.71
N ASP A 18 17.89 4.34 -20.16
CA ASP A 18 18.18 4.35 -18.72
C ASP A 18 17.14 5.24 -18.06
N ILE A 19 16.28 4.67 -17.20
CA ILE A 19 15.63 5.51 -16.20
C ILE A 19 16.81 6.09 -15.46
N PRO A 20 17.12 7.39 -15.60
CA PRO A 20 18.23 7.95 -14.89
C PRO A 20 17.84 7.74 -13.43
N LEU A 21 18.60 6.98 -12.66
CA LEU A 21 18.36 6.84 -11.21
C LEU A 21 18.18 8.22 -10.55
N LYS A 22 18.77 9.24 -11.16
CA LYS A 22 18.55 10.67 -10.92
C LYS A 22 17.08 11.10 -10.90
N GLU A 23 16.20 10.56 -11.74
CA GLU A 23 14.76 10.84 -11.76
C GLU A 23 14.03 10.28 -10.56
N LEU A 24 14.48 9.17 -9.96
CA LEU A 24 13.87 8.60 -8.77
C LEU A 24 13.96 9.55 -7.55
N HIS A 25 14.91 10.48 -7.54
CA HIS A 25 15.05 11.48 -6.47
C HIS A 25 13.90 12.51 -6.44
N CYS A 26 13.04 12.59 -7.46
CA CYS A 26 11.83 13.41 -7.38
C CYS A 26 10.81 12.88 -6.37
N TYR A 27 10.90 11.58 -6.03
CA TYR A 27 9.92 10.88 -5.21
C TYR A 27 10.07 11.24 -3.74
N SER A 28 9.09 11.98 -3.19
CA SER A 28 9.14 12.53 -1.83
C SER A 28 8.30 11.78 -0.80
N LEU A 29 7.62 10.69 -1.17
CA LEU A 29 6.80 9.92 -0.23
C LEU A 29 7.64 8.90 0.55
N PRO A 30 7.23 8.49 1.76
CA PRO A 30 7.94 7.47 2.52
C PRO A 30 8.10 6.14 1.78
N PHE A 31 9.34 5.65 1.72
CA PHE A 31 9.76 4.33 1.20
C PHE A 31 10.83 3.74 2.15
N GLY A 32 11.39 2.58 1.81
CA GLY A 32 12.39 1.90 2.63
C GLY A 32 11.84 1.51 4.00
N LEU A 33 12.71 1.51 5.02
CA LEU A 33 12.34 1.15 6.38
C LEU A 33 11.28 2.09 6.98
N LEU A 34 11.40 3.39 6.76
CA LEU A 34 10.41 4.38 7.23
C LEU A 34 9.05 4.20 6.53
N GLY A 35 9.06 3.89 5.22
CA GLY A 35 7.87 3.47 4.47
C GLY A 35 7.24 2.20 5.06
N PHE A 36 8.05 1.19 5.33
CA PHE A 36 7.59 -0.08 5.88
C PHE A 36 6.93 0.11 7.25
N ILE A 37 7.61 0.78 8.20
CA ILE A 37 7.06 1.14 9.51
C ILE A 37 5.76 1.91 9.32
N SER A 38 5.72 2.80 8.33
CA SER A 38 4.55 3.59 8.03
C SER A 38 3.34 2.76 7.60
N HIS A 39 3.54 1.73 6.77
CA HIS A 39 2.47 0.81 6.38
C HIS A 39 2.02 -0.09 7.53
N VAL A 40 2.96 -0.64 8.32
CA VAL A 40 2.65 -1.45 9.51
C VAL A 40 1.76 -0.68 10.48
N LEU A 41 2.15 0.56 10.80
CA LEU A 41 1.36 1.42 11.67
C LEU A 41 -0.02 1.75 11.07
N THR A 42 -0.10 1.96 9.75
CA THR A 42 -1.38 2.22 9.08
C THR A 42 -2.33 1.02 9.16
N TYR A 43 -1.82 -0.19 8.89
CA TYR A 43 -2.61 -1.42 9.00
C TYR A 43 -3.06 -1.67 10.44
N TYR A 44 -2.18 -1.43 11.40
CA TYR A 44 -2.52 -1.48 12.82
C TYR A 44 -3.65 -0.50 13.19
N THR A 45 -3.59 0.75 12.74
CA THR A 45 -4.67 1.72 12.98
C THR A 45 -5.99 1.29 12.36
N ILE A 46 -5.98 0.83 11.11
CA ILE A 46 -7.19 0.31 10.45
C ILE A 46 -7.78 -0.85 11.24
N ALA A 47 -6.93 -1.80 11.69
CA ALA A 47 -7.38 -2.92 12.51
C ALA A 47 -7.99 -2.45 13.85
N CYS A 48 -7.35 -1.53 14.58
CA CYS A 48 -7.90 -0.97 15.82
C CYS A 48 -9.25 -0.29 15.60
N LEU A 49 -9.38 0.49 14.53
CA LEU A 49 -10.63 1.15 14.15
C LEU A 49 -11.72 0.14 13.78
N TRP A 50 -11.37 -0.95 13.10
CA TRP A 50 -12.28 -2.08 12.84
C TRP A 50 -12.78 -2.77 14.11
N PHE A 51 -12.00 -2.73 15.19
CA PHE A 51 -12.43 -3.20 16.50
C PHE A 51 -13.06 -2.11 17.39
N GLY A 52 -13.25 -0.88 16.88
CA GLY A 52 -13.84 0.23 17.63
C GLY A 52 -12.96 0.71 18.80
N ARG A 53 -11.65 0.49 18.73
CA ARG A 53 -10.68 0.86 19.76
C ARG A 53 -9.73 1.94 19.27
N LYS A 54 -9.24 2.76 20.19
CA LYS A 54 -8.17 3.71 19.91
C LYS A 54 -6.87 2.96 19.56
N PRO A 55 -6.10 3.42 18.56
CA PRO A 55 -4.85 2.79 18.18
C PRO A 55 -3.72 3.09 19.18
N LEU A 56 -3.80 4.21 19.91
CA LEU A 56 -2.84 4.52 20.97
C LEU A 56 -3.24 3.85 22.28
N TRP A 57 -2.24 3.33 22.99
CA TRP A 57 -2.42 2.79 24.34
C TRP A 57 -2.73 3.94 25.32
N PRO A 58 -3.67 3.79 26.29
CA PRO A 58 -4.46 2.60 26.62
C PRO A 58 -5.66 2.39 25.68
N PHE A 59 -5.84 1.15 25.19
CA PHE A 59 -6.85 0.67 24.24
C PHE A 59 -8.30 0.84 24.69
N SER A 60 -8.71 2.08 24.86
CA SER A 60 -10.04 2.49 25.31
C SER A 60 -11.00 2.62 24.13
N LYS A 61 -12.30 2.60 24.43
CA LYS A 61 -13.35 2.90 23.45
C LYS A 61 -13.24 4.37 23.03
N ILE A 62 -13.52 4.63 21.76
CA ILE A 62 -13.51 5.99 21.18
C ILE A 62 -14.61 6.81 21.86
N ALA A 63 -14.25 7.96 22.44
CA ALA A 63 -15.18 8.77 23.23
C ALA A 63 -15.40 10.18 22.65
N ASN A 64 -14.43 10.75 21.93
CA ASN A 64 -14.43 12.15 21.48
C ASN A 64 -14.44 12.27 19.95
N SER A 65 -15.56 11.93 19.36
CA SER A 65 -15.75 11.91 17.90
C SER A 65 -15.58 13.25 17.16
N LYS A 66 -15.78 14.42 17.80
CA LYS A 66 -15.60 15.72 17.14
C LYS A 66 -14.14 16.04 16.83
N PHE A 67 -13.24 15.75 17.78
CA PHE A 67 -11.80 15.96 17.60
C PHE A 67 -11.26 15.02 16.51
N ASP A 68 -11.75 13.79 16.48
CA ASP A 68 -11.40 12.77 15.49
C ASP A 68 -11.78 13.17 14.07
N ILE A 69 -12.94 13.82 13.90
CA ILE A 69 -13.35 14.37 12.60
C ILE A 69 -12.39 15.45 12.13
N ILE A 70 -11.98 16.35 13.03
CA ILE A 70 -11.03 17.43 12.69
C ILE A 70 -9.67 16.84 12.31
N LEU A 71 -9.13 15.92 13.13
CA LEU A 71 -7.85 15.26 12.86
C LEU A 71 -7.89 14.42 11.59
N GLY A 72 -8.96 13.66 11.36
CA GLY A 72 -9.15 12.88 10.15
C GLY A 72 -9.22 13.74 8.90
N SER A 73 -10.01 14.81 8.94
CA SER A 73 -10.16 15.75 7.81
C SER A 73 -8.85 16.48 7.50
N LEU A 74 -8.16 16.97 8.53
CA LEU A 74 -6.86 17.63 8.39
C LEU A 74 -5.80 16.67 7.85
N GLY A 75 -5.72 15.46 8.38
CA GLY A 75 -4.78 14.43 7.91
C GLY A 75 -5.01 14.05 6.45
N VAL A 76 -6.27 13.80 6.05
CA VAL A 76 -6.65 13.52 4.66
C VAL A 76 -6.26 14.67 3.74
N SER A 77 -6.60 15.90 4.11
CA SER A 77 -6.33 17.10 3.30
C SER A 77 -4.83 17.29 3.07
N LEU A 78 -4.02 17.20 4.14
CA LEU A 78 -2.56 17.30 4.04
C LEU A 78 -1.95 16.17 3.20
N CYS A 79 -2.42 14.93 3.36
CA CYS A 79 -1.97 13.80 2.55
C CYS A 79 -2.29 13.99 1.06
N ILE A 80 -3.48 14.51 0.71
CA ILE A 80 -3.86 14.81 -0.67
C ILE A 80 -2.93 15.87 -1.26
N ILE A 81 -2.75 17.00 -0.57
CA ILE A 81 -1.91 18.11 -1.05
C ILE A 81 -0.47 17.62 -1.32
N MET A 82 0.14 16.91 -0.37
CA MET A 82 1.51 16.42 -0.52
C MET A 82 1.64 15.34 -1.61
N SER A 83 0.62 14.51 -1.80
CA SER A 83 0.61 13.54 -2.90
C SER A 83 0.51 14.23 -4.26
N ILE A 84 -0.31 15.29 -4.38
CA ILE A 84 -0.41 16.10 -5.59
C ILE A 84 0.93 16.76 -5.92
N VAL A 85 1.60 17.36 -4.94
CA VAL A 85 2.94 17.95 -5.13
C VAL A 85 3.93 16.88 -5.62
N THR A 86 3.90 15.67 -5.05
CA THR A 86 4.75 14.56 -5.50
C THR A 86 4.44 14.18 -6.96
N MET A 87 3.17 14.04 -7.32
CA MET A 87 2.76 13.72 -8.69
C MET A 87 3.20 14.80 -9.71
N ILE A 88 3.14 16.08 -9.33
CA ILE A 88 3.62 17.19 -10.18
C ILE A 88 5.14 17.13 -10.35
N LYS A 89 5.89 16.87 -9.27
CA LYS A 89 7.37 16.74 -9.31
C LYS A 89 7.82 15.54 -10.15
N CYS A 90 7.10 14.43 -10.09
CA CYS A 90 7.44 13.19 -10.80
C CYS A 90 6.62 12.97 -12.09
N LYS A 91 6.05 14.03 -12.68
CA LYS A 91 5.14 13.91 -13.84
C LYS A 91 5.75 13.26 -15.08
N ASN A 92 7.07 13.28 -15.21
CA ASN A 92 7.78 12.72 -16.37
C ASN A 92 7.98 11.20 -16.25
N THR A 93 7.77 10.62 -15.08
CA THR A 93 8.02 9.20 -14.80
C THR A 93 6.72 8.54 -14.39
N TRP A 94 5.98 8.00 -15.36
CA TRP A 94 4.65 7.43 -15.14
C TRP A 94 4.63 6.32 -14.07
N GLN A 95 5.71 5.54 -13.94
CA GLN A 95 5.84 4.49 -12.93
C GLN A 95 5.73 5.06 -11.52
N LEU A 96 6.43 6.17 -11.25
CA LEU A 96 6.39 6.84 -9.95
C LEU A 96 5.07 7.55 -9.71
N LEU A 97 4.44 8.05 -10.76
CA LEU A 97 3.11 8.66 -10.67
C LEU A 97 2.07 7.64 -10.19
N VAL A 98 2.01 6.45 -10.79
CA VAL A 98 1.02 5.43 -10.36
C VAL A 98 1.33 4.86 -8.98
N ILE A 99 2.61 4.77 -8.58
CA ILE A 99 2.99 4.44 -7.19
C ILE A 99 2.55 5.53 -6.22
N ALA A 100 2.69 6.81 -6.57
CA ALA A 100 2.23 7.92 -5.74
C ALA A 100 0.69 7.90 -5.60
N VAL A 101 -0.05 7.62 -6.68
CA VAL A 101 -1.51 7.43 -6.66
C VAL A 101 -1.90 6.28 -5.72
N TRP A 102 -1.17 5.17 -5.75
CA TRP A 102 -1.40 4.05 -4.83
C TRP A 102 -1.16 4.43 -3.36
N LYS A 103 -0.07 5.14 -3.05
CA LYS A 103 0.19 5.59 -1.68
C LYS A 103 -0.87 6.59 -1.21
N LEU A 104 -1.38 7.44 -2.10
CA LEU A 104 -2.51 8.33 -1.84
C LEU A 104 -3.78 7.52 -1.56
N SER A 105 -4.11 6.50 -2.36
CA SER A 105 -5.30 5.67 -2.14
C SER A 105 -5.26 4.97 -0.77
N MET A 106 -4.09 4.53 -0.32
CA MET A 106 -3.91 3.97 1.03
C MET A 106 -4.19 5.00 2.14
N SER A 107 -3.69 6.23 1.97
CA SER A 107 -3.92 7.31 2.93
C SER A 107 -5.38 7.73 2.98
N LEU A 108 -6.05 7.79 1.81
CA LEU A 108 -7.49 8.02 1.71
C LEU A 108 -8.28 6.90 2.40
N LEU A 109 -7.94 5.63 2.16
CA LEU A 109 -8.59 4.51 2.84
C LEU A 109 -8.53 4.67 4.37
N SER A 110 -7.34 4.94 4.91
CA SER A 110 -7.15 5.11 6.35
C SER A 110 -7.95 6.29 6.90
N GLY A 111 -7.89 7.45 6.23
CA GLY A 111 -8.58 8.66 6.67
C GLY A 111 -10.11 8.57 6.56
N MET A 112 -10.62 8.02 5.45
CA MET A 112 -12.06 7.80 5.24
C MET A 112 -12.63 6.76 6.20
N THR A 113 -11.85 5.70 6.53
CA THR A 113 -12.25 4.72 7.55
C THR A 113 -12.39 5.39 8.91
N ALA A 114 -11.41 6.22 9.31
CA ALA A 114 -11.46 6.96 10.56
C ALA A 114 -12.64 7.93 10.62
N LEU A 115 -12.86 8.71 9.56
CA LEU A 115 -14.00 9.64 9.45
C LEU A 115 -15.34 8.91 9.50
N HIS A 116 -15.48 7.79 8.77
CA HIS A 116 -16.71 7.01 8.78
C HIS A 116 -17.01 6.44 10.17
N VAL A 117 -16.02 5.86 10.85
CA VAL A 117 -16.18 5.37 12.22
C VAL A 117 -16.57 6.50 13.17
N ALA A 118 -15.93 7.66 13.08
CA ALA A 118 -16.28 8.82 13.92
C ALA A 118 -17.72 9.31 13.70
N ILE A 119 -18.18 9.39 12.45
CA ILE A 119 -19.56 9.77 12.10
C ILE A 119 -20.57 8.73 12.63
N LEU A 120 -20.26 7.44 12.50
CA LEU A 120 -21.14 6.37 13.00
C LEU A 120 -21.31 6.43 14.52
N VAL A 121 -20.24 6.73 15.26
CA VAL A 121 -20.25 6.90 16.72
C VAL A 121 -21.07 8.13 17.14
N ILE A 122 -21.00 9.25 16.40
CA ILE A 122 -21.82 10.44 16.68
C ILE A 122 -23.31 10.16 16.49
N ASN A 123 -23.65 9.52 15.38
CA ASN A 123 -25.06 9.37 14.99
C ASN A 123 -25.80 8.35 15.85
N ASN A 124 -25.10 7.41 16.50
CA ASN A 124 -25.71 6.32 17.24
C ASN A 124 -24.83 5.88 18.42
N PRO A 125 -24.90 6.59 19.56
CA PRO A 125 -24.04 6.30 20.71
C PRO A 125 -24.34 4.96 21.40
N ASP A 126 -25.57 4.44 21.28
CA ASP A 126 -26.03 3.27 22.03
C ASP A 126 -25.84 1.93 21.28
N ASP A 127 -25.48 1.97 20.00
CA ASP A 127 -25.36 0.76 19.18
C ASP A 127 -24.01 0.05 19.36
N ASP A 128 -23.99 -1.26 19.15
CA ASP A 128 -22.76 -2.06 19.18
C ASP A 128 -21.78 -1.61 18.06
N ILE A 129 -20.76 -0.88 18.48
CA ILE A 129 -19.70 -0.30 17.64
C ILE A 129 -19.03 -1.37 16.76
N GLN A 130 -18.96 -2.62 17.23
CA GLN A 130 -18.26 -3.69 16.52
C GLN A 130 -18.94 -4.08 15.20
N LEU A 131 -20.28 -4.12 15.18
CA LEU A 131 -21.03 -4.48 13.98
C LEU A 131 -20.89 -3.39 12.91
N LYS A 132 -20.95 -2.12 13.32
CA LYS A 132 -20.84 -0.96 12.44
C LYS A 132 -19.47 -0.81 11.80
N SER A 133 -18.42 -1.16 12.55
CA SER A 133 -17.06 -1.04 12.02
C SER A 133 -16.75 -2.06 10.91
N LYS A 134 -17.45 -3.21 10.88
CA LYS A 134 -17.38 -4.13 9.73
C LYS A 134 -17.91 -3.49 8.45
N THR A 135 -18.91 -2.63 8.52
CA THR A 135 -19.40 -1.87 7.37
C THR A 135 -18.32 -0.93 6.82
N SER A 136 -17.46 -0.39 7.68
CA SER A 136 -16.32 0.44 7.28
C SER A 136 -15.26 -0.33 6.49
N ALA A 137 -15.18 -1.66 6.60
CA ALA A 137 -14.26 -2.47 5.79
C ALA A 137 -14.57 -2.40 4.29
N TRP A 138 -15.79 -1.99 3.90
CA TRP A 138 -16.17 -1.77 2.50
C TRP A 138 -15.27 -0.76 1.78
N TRP A 139 -14.70 0.22 2.51
CA TRP A 139 -13.78 1.20 1.93
C TRP A 139 -12.52 0.56 1.34
N LEU A 140 -12.15 -0.66 1.76
CA LEU A 140 -11.03 -1.42 1.18
C LEU A 140 -11.14 -1.57 -0.34
N VAL A 141 -12.37 -1.59 -0.88
CA VAL A 141 -12.61 -1.67 -2.33
C VAL A 141 -11.97 -0.48 -3.07
N LEU A 142 -11.92 0.72 -2.47
CA LEU A 142 -11.26 1.88 -3.09
C LEU A 142 -9.74 1.75 -3.19
N TYR A 143 -9.14 0.91 -2.34
CA TYR A 143 -7.69 0.71 -2.35
C TYR A 143 -7.24 -0.21 -3.50
N ILE A 144 -8.08 -1.17 -3.91
CA ILE A 144 -7.73 -2.20 -4.89
C ILE A 144 -7.28 -1.60 -6.24
N PRO A 145 -8.01 -0.67 -6.89
CA PRO A 145 -7.58 -0.10 -8.17
C PRO A 145 -6.25 0.65 -8.07
N GLY A 146 -6.07 1.43 -6.99
CA GLY A 146 -4.82 2.15 -6.74
C GLY A 146 -3.64 1.19 -6.57
N MET A 147 -3.83 0.10 -5.82
CA MET A 147 -2.82 -0.93 -5.62
C MET A 147 -2.45 -1.64 -6.93
N VAL A 148 -3.43 -2.03 -7.75
CA VAL A 148 -3.16 -2.66 -9.05
C VAL A 148 -2.34 -1.72 -9.94
N ALA A 149 -2.74 -0.44 -10.06
CA ALA A 149 -2.00 0.55 -10.83
C ALA A 149 -0.58 0.77 -10.30
N GLY A 150 -0.42 0.89 -8.98
CA GLY A 150 0.88 1.05 -8.32
C GLY A 150 1.80 -0.15 -8.51
N MET A 151 1.26 -1.37 -8.42
CA MET A 151 2.02 -2.60 -8.66
C MET A 151 2.44 -2.76 -10.13
N ILE A 152 1.60 -2.34 -11.09
CA ILE A 152 1.98 -2.32 -12.51
C ILE A 152 3.16 -1.36 -12.73
N GLY A 153 3.09 -0.15 -12.18
CA GLY A 153 4.20 0.82 -12.28
C GLY A 153 5.47 0.33 -11.61
N LEU A 154 5.35 -0.26 -10.41
CA LEU A 154 6.47 -0.84 -9.68
C LEU A 154 7.10 -2.00 -10.45
N MET A 155 6.32 -2.93 -10.98
CA MET A 155 6.85 -4.07 -11.74
C MET A 155 7.51 -3.61 -13.04
N SER A 156 6.97 -2.59 -13.71
CA SER A 156 7.64 -1.97 -14.86
C SER A 156 9.02 -1.38 -14.48
N LEU A 157 9.17 -0.85 -13.27
CA LEU A 157 10.45 -0.35 -12.77
C LEU A 157 11.39 -1.51 -12.38
N VAL A 158 10.86 -2.53 -11.69
CA VAL A 158 11.61 -3.71 -11.26
C VAL A 158 12.23 -4.43 -12.45
N VAL A 159 11.48 -4.71 -13.51
CA VAL A 159 12.00 -5.41 -14.70
C VAL A 159 13.19 -4.67 -15.30
N LYS A 160 13.18 -3.33 -15.30
CA LYS A 160 14.29 -2.51 -15.83
C LYS A 160 15.54 -2.50 -14.94
N VAL A 161 15.38 -2.68 -13.63
CA VAL A 161 16.49 -2.64 -12.66
C VAL A 161 17.02 -4.04 -12.34
N THR A 162 16.22 -5.08 -12.58
CA THR A 162 16.51 -6.48 -12.24
C THR A 162 17.83 -6.97 -12.85
N ASP A 163 18.14 -6.58 -14.09
CA ASP A 163 19.39 -6.97 -14.76
C ASP A 163 20.65 -6.36 -14.11
N ARG A 164 20.48 -5.30 -13.31
CA ARG A 164 21.57 -4.57 -12.64
C ARG A 164 21.69 -4.87 -11.15
N SER A 165 20.62 -5.34 -10.52
CA SER A 165 20.56 -5.54 -9.07
C SER A 165 19.94 -6.89 -8.72
N GLU A 166 20.80 -7.86 -8.44
CA GLU A 166 20.40 -9.19 -7.93
C GLU A 166 19.59 -9.10 -6.64
N THR A 167 19.81 -8.06 -5.82
CA THR A 167 19.05 -7.82 -4.59
C THR A 167 17.56 -7.54 -4.87
N VAL A 168 17.25 -6.73 -5.88
CA VAL A 168 15.86 -6.46 -6.28
C VAL A 168 15.21 -7.71 -6.83
N LEU A 169 15.95 -8.50 -7.62
CA LEU A 169 15.48 -9.80 -8.12
C LEU A 169 15.15 -10.77 -6.99
N GLY A 170 16.08 -10.95 -6.04
CA GLY A 170 15.91 -11.82 -4.88
C GLY A 170 14.71 -11.43 -4.03
N LEU A 171 14.51 -10.13 -3.79
CA LEU A 171 13.33 -9.61 -3.09
C LEU A 171 12.03 -9.91 -3.86
N THR A 172 12.03 -9.77 -5.18
CA THR A 172 10.88 -10.06 -6.04
C THR A 172 10.51 -11.53 -6.04
N ILE A 173 11.51 -12.42 -6.14
CA ILE A 173 11.33 -13.87 -6.03
C ILE A 173 10.75 -14.22 -4.65
N ALA A 174 11.28 -13.65 -3.57
CA ALA A 174 10.79 -13.89 -2.21
C ALA A 174 9.32 -13.43 -2.04
N PHE A 175 8.97 -12.26 -2.57
CA PHE A 175 7.59 -11.76 -2.53
C PHE A 175 6.62 -12.71 -3.24
N TYR A 176 6.90 -13.07 -4.49
CA TYR A 176 6.02 -13.94 -5.27
C TYR A 176 6.00 -15.38 -4.77
N SER A 177 7.09 -15.89 -4.17
CA SER A 177 7.11 -17.23 -3.59
C SER A 177 6.21 -17.33 -2.36
N VAL A 178 6.20 -16.32 -1.49
CA VAL A 178 5.31 -16.28 -0.30
C VAL A 178 3.83 -16.19 -0.73
N VAL A 179 3.50 -15.28 -1.66
CA VAL A 179 2.13 -15.14 -2.15
C VAL A 179 1.70 -16.41 -2.91
N GLY A 180 2.56 -16.95 -3.78
CA GLY A 180 2.30 -18.16 -4.55
C GLY A 180 2.12 -19.40 -3.66
N ALA A 181 2.96 -19.56 -2.62
CA ALA A 181 2.82 -20.65 -1.67
C ALA A 181 1.46 -20.61 -0.95
N SER A 182 0.96 -19.42 -0.58
CA SER A 182 -0.37 -19.30 0.04
C SER A 182 -1.50 -19.76 -0.88
N LEU A 183 -1.40 -19.48 -2.18
CA LEU A 183 -2.36 -19.93 -3.19
C LEU A 183 -2.30 -21.45 -3.37
N VAL A 184 -1.09 -22.01 -3.47
CA VAL A 184 -0.87 -23.46 -3.59
C VAL A 184 -1.44 -24.21 -2.39
N VAL A 185 -1.21 -23.72 -1.18
CA VAL A 185 -1.79 -24.29 0.05
C VAL A 185 -3.32 -24.27 -0.03
N GLY A 186 -3.93 -23.15 -0.43
CA GLY A 186 -5.38 -23.06 -0.60
C GLY A 186 -5.95 -24.07 -1.61
N ILE A 187 -5.28 -24.26 -2.76
CA ILE A 187 -5.67 -25.24 -3.78
C ILE A 187 -5.52 -26.67 -3.26
N ILE A 188 -4.40 -26.99 -2.60
CA ILE A 188 -4.17 -28.32 -2.03
C ILE A 188 -5.23 -28.63 -0.96
N SER A 189 -5.53 -27.68 -0.06
CA SER A 189 -6.58 -27.86 0.96
C SER A 189 -7.95 -28.09 0.34
N MET A 190 -8.30 -27.39 -0.74
CA MET A 190 -9.53 -27.64 -1.49
C MET A 190 -9.56 -29.07 -2.06
N ILE A 191 -8.49 -29.48 -2.74
CA ILE A 191 -8.38 -30.82 -3.37
C ILE A 191 -8.52 -31.92 -2.30
N LEU A 192 -7.81 -31.80 -1.18
CA LEU A 192 -7.89 -32.76 -0.08
C LEU A 192 -9.29 -32.85 0.52
N THR A 193 -9.97 -31.71 0.69
CA THR A 193 -11.36 -31.67 1.21
C THR A 193 -12.33 -32.36 0.25
N CYS A 194 -12.16 -32.18 -1.07
CA CYS A 194 -12.94 -32.88 -2.08
C CYS A 194 -12.73 -34.39 -2.03
N TYR A 195 -11.48 -34.86 -1.88
CA TYR A 195 -11.17 -36.29 -1.84
C TYR A 195 -11.63 -36.99 -0.55
N LEU A 196 -11.57 -36.31 0.59
CA LEU A 196 -11.95 -36.89 1.88
C LEU A 196 -13.48 -36.92 2.10
N GLY A 197 -14.27 -36.29 1.24
CA GLY A 197 -15.73 -36.20 1.38
C GLY A 197 -16.18 -35.45 2.64
N SER A 198 -15.27 -34.76 3.33
CA SER A 198 -15.52 -34.12 4.61
C SER A 198 -15.60 -32.60 4.45
N GLY A 199 -16.79 -32.09 4.13
CA GLY A 199 -17.11 -30.67 4.27
C GLY A 199 -17.32 -29.89 2.97
N GLU A 200 -17.58 -28.60 3.14
CA GLU A 200 -17.90 -27.66 2.05
C GLU A 200 -16.61 -27.17 1.37
N SER A 201 -16.10 -27.94 0.41
CA SER A 201 -14.88 -27.62 -0.36
C SER A 201 -14.88 -26.21 -0.95
N GLY A 202 -16.05 -25.70 -1.34
CA GLY A 202 -16.22 -24.32 -1.81
C GLY A 202 -15.85 -23.26 -0.78
N LYS A 203 -16.14 -23.47 0.51
CA LYS A 203 -15.76 -22.53 1.58
C LYS A 203 -14.25 -22.53 1.80
N VAL A 204 -13.61 -23.71 1.79
CA VAL A 204 -12.15 -23.83 1.94
C VAL A 204 -11.44 -23.12 0.79
N ALA A 205 -11.88 -23.32 -0.46
CA ALA A 205 -11.33 -22.65 -1.63
C ALA A 205 -11.47 -21.12 -1.53
N ALA A 206 -12.67 -20.65 -1.18
CA ALA A 206 -12.94 -19.23 -1.00
C ALA A 206 -12.07 -18.61 0.10
N THR A 207 -11.92 -19.29 1.25
CA THR A 207 -11.04 -18.83 2.33
C THR A 207 -9.58 -18.77 1.90
N GLY A 208 -9.06 -19.81 1.23
CA GLY A 208 -7.68 -19.82 0.72
C GLY A 208 -7.43 -18.68 -0.28
N PHE A 209 -8.37 -18.42 -1.18
CA PHE A 209 -8.29 -17.32 -2.13
C PHE A 209 -8.33 -15.94 -1.44
N LEU A 210 -9.24 -15.75 -0.47
CA LEU A 210 -9.33 -14.50 0.31
C LEU A 210 -8.05 -14.25 1.12
N VAL A 211 -7.46 -15.28 1.72
CA VAL A 211 -6.17 -15.18 2.43
C VAL A 211 -5.06 -14.78 1.47
N THR A 212 -5.01 -15.38 0.27
CA THR A 212 -4.03 -15.02 -0.76
C THR A 212 -4.14 -13.56 -1.18
N ILE A 213 -5.37 -13.07 -1.43
CA ILE A 213 -5.61 -11.65 -1.76
C ILE A 213 -5.19 -10.74 -0.62
N ALA A 214 -5.55 -11.08 0.63
CA ALA A 214 -5.18 -10.28 1.80
C ALA A 214 -3.66 -10.22 1.98
N LEU A 215 -2.96 -11.35 1.82
CA LEU A 215 -1.49 -11.41 1.85
C LEU A 215 -0.89 -10.58 0.73
N PHE A 216 -1.40 -10.70 -0.50
CA PHE A 216 -0.92 -9.89 -1.63
C PHE A 216 -1.08 -8.39 -1.36
N ILE A 217 -2.23 -7.95 -0.84
CA ILE A 217 -2.49 -6.54 -0.48
C ILE A 217 -1.48 -6.02 0.54
N VAL A 218 -1.26 -6.76 1.63
CA VAL A 218 -0.36 -6.33 2.71
C VAL A 218 1.10 -6.37 2.27
N LEU A 219 1.53 -7.48 1.69
CA LEU A 219 2.92 -7.67 1.27
C LEU A 219 3.30 -6.78 0.11
N SER A 220 2.37 -6.40 -0.79
CA SER A 220 2.65 -5.49 -1.90
C SER A 220 3.17 -4.14 -1.39
N ALA A 221 2.53 -3.59 -0.35
CA ALA A 221 2.97 -2.31 0.22
C ALA A 221 4.39 -2.37 0.77
N PHE A 222 4.72 -3.46 1.48
CA PHE A 222 6.06 -3.69 2.01
C PHE A 222 7.08 -3.90 0.90
N TYR A 223 6.74 -4.75 -0.08
CA TYR A 223 7.56 -5.01 -1.26
C TYR A 223 7.90 -3.71 -2.00
N SER A 224 6.92 -2.83 -2.17
CA SER A 224 7.10 -1.50 -2.77
C SER A 224 8.08 -0.62 -1.99
N ASP A 225 7.97 -0.59 -0.66
CA ASP A 225 8.87 0.22 0.16
C ASP A 225 10.32 -0.27 0.07
N TRP A 226 10.53 -1.59 0.17
CA TRP A 226 11.86 -2.20 0.08
C TRP A 226 12.46 -2.08 -1.31
N CYS A 227 11.68 -2.32 -2.38
CA CYS A 227 12.15 -2.14 -3.75
C CYS A 227 12.64 -0.72 -4.00
N LEU A 228 11.83 0.28 -3.64
CA LEU A 228 12.22 1.68 -3.81
C LEU A 228 13.45 2.04 -2.96
N GLY A 229 13.55 1.51 -1.74
CA GLY A 229 14.72 1.71 -0.88
C GLY A 229 16.01 1.14 -1.47
N ILE A 230 15.96 -0.06 -2.06
CA ILE A 230 17.10 -0.69 -2.73
C ILE A 230 17.45 0.06 -4.02
N MET A 231 16.45 0.41 -4.83
CA MET A 231 16.66 1.12 -6.10
C MET A 231 17.26 2.52 -5.89
N LEU A 232 16.94 3.19 -4.79
CA LEU A 232 17.46 4.51 -4.43
C LEU A 232 18.77 4.46 -3.63
N ASP A 233 19.31 3.27 -3.37
CA ASP A 233 20.45 3.05 -2.46
C ASP A 233 20.26 3.76 -1.09
N ASN A 234 19.02 3.73 -0.60
CA ASN A 234 18.59 4.38 0.64
C ASN A 234 17.56 3.50 1.34
N LEU A 235 18.04 2.42 1.94
CA LEU A 235 17.22 1.46 2.67
C LEU A 235 16.48 2.07 3.87
N LEU A 236 17.07 3.09 4.50
CA LEU A 236 16.43 3.76 5.63
C LEU A 236 15.20 4.56 5.17
N GLY A 237 15.25 5.09 3.94
CA GLY A 237 14.18 5.89 3.36
C GLY A 237 14.18 7.33 3.85
N THR A 238 15.33 7.87 4.23
CA THR A 238 15.47 9.26 4.66
C THR A 238 15.37 10.21 3.47
N PRO A 239 14.62 11.32 3.58
CA PRO A 239 14.52 12.27 2.47
C PRO A 239 15.84 13.02 2.26
N SER A 240 16.10 13.44 1.01
CA SER A 240 17.11 14.46 0.74
C SER A 240 16.71 15.80 1.38
N SER A 241 17.69 16.66 1.67
CA SER A 241 17.49 17.95 2.37
C SER A 241 16.32 18.76 1.80
N ASP A 242 16.23 18.80 0.47
CA ASP A 242 15.32 19.69 -0.27
C ASP A 242 13.85 19.23 -0.22
N ASN A 243 13.61 17.93 0.04
CA ASN A 243 12.27 17.35 0.12
C ASN A 243 11.89 16.91 1.54
N SER A 244 12.76 17.16 2.53
CA SER A 244 12.58 16.74 3.91
C SER A 244 11.28 17.25 4.54
N GLY A 245 10.93 18.52 4.31
CA GLY A 245 9.69 19.11 4.81
C GLY A 245 8.45 18.38 4.29
N PHE A 246 8.35 18.19 2.96
CA PHE A 246 7.22 17.49 2.33
C PHE A 246 7.08 16.05 2.83
N TYR A 247 8.21 15.35 2.94
CA TYR A 247 8.28 13.98 3.44
C TYR A 247 7.73 13.88 4.86
N TRP A 248 8.26 14.69 5.79
CA TRP A 248 7.88 14.61 7.20
C TRP A 248 6.46 15.10 7.44
N THR A 249 6.01 16.13 6.72
CA THR A 249 4.61 16.56 6.81
C THR A 249 3.68 15.45 6.33
N TYR A 250 3.96 14.77 5.22
CA TYR A 250 3.14 13.63 4.78
C TYR A 250 3.16 12.50 5.80
N PHE A 251 4.34 12.16 6.33
CA PHE A 251 4.52 11.12 7.34
C PHE A 251 3.70 11.41 8.61
N ILE A 252 3.77 12.64 9.13
CA ILE A 252 3.03 13.08 10.31
C ILE A 252 1.53 13.16 10.02
N ALA A 253 1.13 13.74 8.88
CA ALA A 253 -0.28 13.87 8.49
C ALA A 253 -0.98 12.51 8.45
N LYS A 254 -0.32 11.48 7.90
CA LYS A 254 -0.83 10.10 7.87
C LYS A 254 -1.04 9.51 9.27
N ARG A 255 -0.33 10.02 10.29
CA ARG A 255 -0.42 9.59 11.70
C ARG A 255 -1.41 10.39 12.52
N LEU A 256 -1.96 11.49 12.02
CA LEU A 256 -2.94 12.29 12.78
C LEU A 256 -4.15 11.46 13.21
N THR A 257 -4.59 10.52 12.38
CA THR A 257 -5.68 9.59 12.71
C THR A 257 -5.37 8.66 13.89
N MET A 258 -4.10 8.48 14.27
CA MET A 258 -3.74 7.70 15.46
C MET A 258 -4.05 8.45 16.76
N PHE A 259 -4.05 9.78 16.71
CA PHE A 259 -4.37 10.62 17.86
C PHE A 259 -5.88 10.84 18.02
N SER A 260 -6.71 10.07 17.31
CA SER A 260 -8.15 10.04 17.55
C SER A 260 -8.42 9.50 18.98
N LEU A 261 -9.23 10.24 19.73
CA LEU A 261 -9.48 10.11 21.17
C LEU A 261 -10.93 9.72 21.49
#